data_AF-E2CNR7-F1
#
_entry.id   AF-E2CNR7-F1
#
_cell.length_a   1.000
_cell.length_b   1.000
_cell.length_c   1.000
_cell.angle_alpha   90.00
_cell.angle_beta   90.00
_cell.angle_gamma   90.00
#
_symmetry.space_group_name_H-M   'P 1'
#
loop_
_entity.id
_entity.type
_entity.pdbx_description
1 polymer ?
#
loop_
_entity_poly.entity_id
_entity_poly.type
_entity_poly.pdbx_seq_one_letter_code
_entity_poly.pdbx_strand_id
1 'polypeptide(L)'
;MNWDELVEIGATGTVDTELLHFDTNNPRFTPDKRPNEDTDQAIIAELARSADLSELVQSIGTSGYINIEPLVVVVRGGRLVVLEGNRRLAALKALRNEQYAQNAKLSIPEFGQEVSETLNKILVYRVEREEDARQLIGFKHINGPQAWDAFAKATFAARWLDSQAVEETPLSLMAIASRMGDKHATIHRMVTAFYVLMQAEDEEIFSMEDRYKRAFSFSHLYTGLSYAEYTDYLGMPRPQRTEDPKRNPVEPEYYPKLRYLLTWLYGSKEREIQPVVRSQNPDLGRLREVLKSKPGIKVLEQTSHLEDALITSTPKDIRFSKHIVDANAELRLALETLDGFDPETQPELQEIVNSAYKRVQLIKTSVDVQMTDFEREIEK
;
A
#
# COMPACT_ATOMS: atom_id res chain seq x y z
N MET A 1 -40.13 7.94 7.48
CA MET A 1 -40.15 8.13 6.01
C MET A 1 -40.32 6.76 5.39
N ASN A 2 -41.27 6.59 4.47
CA ASN A 2 -41.45 5.33 3.76
C ASN A 2 -40.56 5.36 2.51
N TRP A 3 -39.46 4.63 2.53
CA TRP A 3 -38.52 4.63 1.41
C TRP A 3 -39.06 3.90 0.18
N ASP A 4 -39.97 2.95 0.37
CA ASP A 4 -40.56 2.17 -0.73
C ASP A 4 -41.48 3.03 -1.60
N GLU A 5 -42.13 4.04 -1.01
CA GLU A 5 -42.91 5.04 -1.76
C GLU A 5 -42.03 5.99 -2.59
N LEU A 6 -40.77 6.19 -2.19
CA LEU A 6 -39.82 7.05 -2.90
C LEU A 6 -39.09 6.27 -4.01
N VAL A 7 -38.51 5.13 -3.66
CA VAL A 7 -37.79 4.24 -4.58
C VAL A 7 -37.91 2.81 -4.06
N GLU A 8 -38.56 1.94 -4.82
CA GLU A 8 -38.66 0.51 -4.50
C GLU A 8 -37.30 -0.20 -4.55
N ILE A 9 -37.16 -1.28 -3.80
CA ILE A 9 -35.98 -2.16 -3.87
C ILE A 9 -35.85 -2.74 -5.27
N GLY A 10 -34.63 -2.71 -5.83
CA GLY A 10 -34.33 -3.20 -7.16
C GLY A 10 -34.80 -2.29 -8.29
N ALA A 11 -35.32 -1.09 -7.98
CA ALA A 11 -35.75 -0.09 -8.94
C ALA A 11 -34.81 1.13 -8.97
N THR A 12 -34.94 1.91 -10.04
CA THR A 12 -34.36 3.25 -10.12
C THR A 12 -35.42 4.32 -9.88
N GLY A 13 -35.03 5.43 -9.26
CA GLY A 13 -35.90 6.57 -9.03
C GLY A 13 -35.09 7.83 -8.71
N THR A 14 -35.74 9.00 -8.72
CA THR A 14 -35.07 10.25 -8.37
C THR A 14 -35.42 10.68 -6.95
N VAL A 15 -34.40 11.05 -6.17
CA VAL A 15 -34.54 11.50 -4.78
C VAL A 15 -33.90 12.86 -4.59
N ASP A 16 -34.33 13.59 -3.55
CA ASP A 16 -33.66 14.84 -3.18
C ASP A 16 -32.24 14.58 -2.70
N THR A 17 -31.28 15.37 -3.19
CA THR A 17 -29.86 15.27 -2.81
C THR A 17 -29.63 15.38 -1.31
N GLU A 18 -30.48 16.11 -0.58
CA GLU A 18 -30.41 16.24 0.89
C GLU A 18 -30.72 14.94 1.63
N LEU A 19 -31.47 14.02 1.01
CA LEU A 19 -31.80 12.72 1.62
C LEU A 19 -30.64 11.72 1.52
N LEU A 20 -29.61 12.05 0.74
CA LEU A 20 -28.46 11.19 0.49
C LEU A 20 -27.35 11.43 1.51
N HIS A 21 -26.90 10.33 2.11
CA HIS A 21 -25.82 10.30 3.07
C HIS A 21 -24.61 9.55 2.51
N PHE A 22 -23.41 9.98 2.90
CA PHE A 22 -22.18 9.27 2.55
C PHE A 22 -22.11 7.92 3.26
N ASP A 23 -21.46 6.95 2.62
CA ASP A 23 -21.01 5.75 3.30
C ASP A 23 -19.68 6.00 4.02
N THR A 24 -19.71 6.10 5.35
CA THR A 24 -18.51 6.26 6.18
C THR A 24 -17.59 5.04 6.17
N ASN A 25 -18.09 3.89 5.71
CA ASN A 25 -17.31 2.65 5.56
C ASN A 25 -16.74 2.46 4.15
N ASN A 26 -16.71 3.50 3.31
CA ASN A 26 -16.26 3.39 1.92
C ASN A 26 -14.82 2.85 1.84
N PRO A 27 -14.55 1.80 1.03
CA PRO A 27 -13.19 1.25 0.87
C PRO A 27 -12.13 2.26 0.40
N ARG A 28 -12.53 3.39 -0.21
CA ARG A 28 -11.63 4.48 -0.61
C ARG A 28 -10.95 5.17 0.58
N PHE A 29 -11.54 5.11 1.77
CA PHE A 29 -10.98 5.68 2.98
C PHE A 29 -9.90 4.76 3.55
N THR A 30 -8.79 4.63 2.81
CA THR A 30 -7.58 3.94 3.25
C THR A 30 -6.94 4.65 4.44
N PRO A 31 -5.99 4.04 5.17
CA PRO A 31 -5.39 4.66 6.36
C PRO A 31 -4.83 6.07 6.10
N ASP A 32 -4.31 6.33 4.90
CA ASP A 32 -3.78 7.64 4.49
C ASP A 32 -4.81 8.60 3.88
N LYS A 33 -6.05 8.13 3.70
CA LYS A 33 -7.18 8.82 3.06
C LYS A 33 -8.47 8.77 3.87
N ARG A 34 -8.39 8.46 5.16
CA ARG A 34 -9.55 8.44 6.04
C ARG A 34 -9.86 9.86 6.51
N PRO A 35 -11.13 10.30 6.47
CA PRO A 35 -11.52 11.57 7.08
C PRO A 35 -11.32 11.50 8.60
N ASN A 36 -10.98 12.63 9.21
CA ASN A 36 -10.76 12.70 10.66
C ASN A 36 -12.07 12.55 11.47
N GLU A 37 -13.20 12.84 10.84
CA GLU A 37 -14.54 12.82 11.44
C GLU A 37 -15.56 12.31 10.42
N ASP A 38 -16.66 11.73 10.92
CA ASP A 38 -17.77 11.24 10.10
C ASP A 38 -18.77 12.35 9.74
N THR A 39 -18.27 13.50 9.29
CA THR A 39 -19.08 14.65 8.84
C THR A 39 -19.03 14.80 7.34
N ASP A 40 -20.12 15.31 6.73
CA ASP A 40 -20.16 15.62 5.28
C ASP A 40 -18.97 16.52 4.88
N GLN A 41 -18.64 17.52 5.70
CA GLN A 41 -17.52 18.42 5.47
C GLN A 41 -16.17 17.68 5.41
N ALA A 42 -15.88 16.81 6.38
CA ALA A 42 -14.63 16.06 6.42
C ALA A 42 -14.53 15.06 5.27
N ILE A 43 -15.63 14.38 4.94
CA ILE A 43 -15.71 13.42 3.83
C ILE A 43 -15.49 14.12 2.48
N ILE A 44 -16.16 15.25 2.24
CA ILE A 44 -16.00 16.01 0.98
C ILE A 44 -14.57 16.52 0.84
N ALA A 45 -13.98 17.07 1.91
CA ALA A 45 -12.59 17.54 1.89
C ALA A 45 -11.59 16.42 1.59
N GLU A 46 -11.81 15.23 2.16
CA GLU A 46 -10.94 14.08 1.94
C GLU A 46 -11.10 13.50 0.52
N LEU A 47 -12.32 13.42 0.00
CA LEU A 47 -12.57 13.04 -1.40
C LEU A 47 -11.99 14.05 -2.40
N ALA A 48 -12.00 15.34 -2.06
CA ALA A 48 -11.36 16.38 -2.87
C ALA A 48 -9.85 16.18 -2.99
N ARG A 49 -9.20 15.82 -1.89
CA ARG A 49 -7.75 15.60 -1.83
C ARG A 49 -7.31 14.29 -2.49
N SER A 50 -8.10 13.22 -2.35
CA SER A 50 -7.66 11.86 -2.64
C SER A 50 -8.27 11.23 -3.91
N ALA A 51 -9.27 11.88 -4.50
CA ALA A 51 -10.07 11.30 -5.55
C ALA A 51 -10.54 12.31 -6.61
N ASP A 52 -9.71 13.29 -6.99
CA ASP A 52 -9.93 14.21 -8.12
C ASP A 52 -11.36 14.78 -8.19
N LEU A 53 -11.86 15.31 -7.07
CA LEU A 53 -13.22 15.88 -7.03
C LEU A 53 -13.33 17.16 -7.84
N SER A 54 -12.25 17.92 -7.96
CA SER A 54 -12.21 19.23 -8.64
C SER A 54 -12.66 19.14 -10.10
N GLU A 55 -12.23 18.10 -10.83
CA GLU A 55 -12.65 17.88 -12.22
C GLU A 55 -14.18 17.70 -12.31
N LEU A 56 -14.75 16.93 -11.38
CA LEU A 56 -16.17 16.63 -11.36
C LEU A 56 -17.01 17.87 -11.00
N VAL A 57 -16.54 18.67 -10.04
CA VAL A 57 -17.17 19.95 -9.67
C VAL A 57 -17.16 20.92 -10.85
N GLN A 58 -16.03 21.04 -11.55
CA GLN A 58 -15.92 21.91 -12.72
C GLN A 58 -16.83 21.43 -13.87
N SER A 59 -16.84 20.13 -14.15
CA SER A 59 -17.69 19.54 -15.20
C SER A 59 -19.18 19.73 -14.91
N ILE A 60 -19.63 19.40 -13.70
CA ILE A 60 -21.04 19.54 -13.30
C ILE A 60 -21.43 21.02 -13.22
N GLY A 61 -20.58 21.89 -12.67
CA GLY A 61 -20.87 23.32 -12.58
C GLY A 61 -20.96 23.99 -13.96
N THR A 62 -20.21 23.51 -14.96
CA THR A 62 -20.27 24.06 -16.32
C THR A 62 -21.48 23.56 -17.11
N SER A 63 -21.81 22.27 -16.98
CA SER A 63 -22.74 21.59 -17.90
C SER A 63 -24.06 21.12 -17.26
N GLY A 64 -24.20 21.23 -15.93
CA GLY A 64 -25.28 20.56 -15.19
C GLY A 64 -24.97 19.10 -14.89
N TYR A 65 -25.66 18.57 -13.88
CA TYR A 65 -25.60 17.15 -13.55
C TYR A 65 -26.53 16.35 -14.46
N ILE A 66 -26.00 15.28 -15.07
CA ILE A 66 -26.78 14.42 -15.96
C ILE A 66 -27.03 13.07 -15.29
N ASN A 67 -28.30 12.73 -15.09
CA ASN A 67 -28.79 11.50 -14.49
C ASN A 67 -28.67 10.29 -15.45
N ILE A 68 -27.45 10.00 -15.94
CA ILE A 68 -27.17 8.85 -16.82
C ILE A 68 -26.99 7.58 -16.01
N GLU A 69 -26.10 7.64 -15.02
CA GLU A 69 -25.77 6.50 -14.16
C GLU A 69 -26.35 6.73 -12.77
N PRO A 70 -27.16 5.81 -12.21
CA PRO A 70 -27.68 5.97 -10.86
C PRO A 70 -26.54 5.94 -9.81
N LEU A 71 -26.75 6.62 -8.69
CA LEU A 71 -26.01 6.29 -7.45
C LEU A 71 -26.59 4.99 -6.88
N VAL A 72 -25.75 4.09 -6.38
CA VAL A 72 -26.25 2.86 -5.74
C VAL A 72 -26.44 3.15 -4.26
N VAL A 73 -27.63 2.88 -3.74
CA VAL A 73 -28.02 3.26 -2.37
C VAL A 73 -28.64 2.10 -1.60
N VAL A 74 -28.51 2.15 -0.28
CA VAL A 74 -29.16 1.23 0.66
C VAL A 74 -29.82 2.03 1.78
N VAL A 75 -30.86 1.49 2.39
CA VAL A 75 -31.43 2.07 3.62
C VAL A 75 -30.69 1.47 4.82
N ARG A 76 -29.90 2.28 5.52
CA ARG A 76 -29.13 1.88 6.71
C ARG A 76 -29.47 2.81 7.88
N GLY A 77 -29.95 2.25 8.99
CA GLY A 77 -30.35 3.04 10.17
C GLY A 77 -31.43 4.10 9.85
N GLY A 78 -32.33 3.80 8.91
CA GLY A 78 -33.38 4.71 8.46
C GLY A 78 -32.93 5.81 7.50
N ARG A 79 -31.65 5.84 7.09
CA ARG A 79 -31.08 6.82 6.16
C ARG A 79 -30.77 6.19 4.80
N LEU A 80 -30.86 6.96 3.73
CA LEU A 80 -30.49 6.53 2.38
C LEU A 80 -28.98 6.77 2.16
N VAL A 81 -28.20 5.71 2.28
CA VAL A 81 -26.73 5.75 2.23
C VAL A 81 -26.23 5.40 0.82
N VAL A 82 -25.30 6.19 0.29
CA VAL A 82 -24.69 5.99 -1.02
C VAL A 82 -23.52 5.01 -0.92
N LEU A 83 -23.71 3.81 -1.45
CA LEU A 83 -22.68 2.77 -1.56
C LEU A 83 -21.74 3.03 -2.75
N GLU A 84 -22.28 3.46 -3.89
CA GLU A 84 -21.52 3.77 -5.11
C GLU A 84 -21.82 5.17 -5.63
N GLY A 85 -20.77 5.89 -6.03
CA GLY A 85 -20.90 7.27 -6.50
C GLY A 85 -20.72 8.34 -5.41
N ASN A 86 -20.03 8.02 -4.31
CA ASN A 86 -19.71 8.97 -3.23
C ASN A 86 -19.00 10.24 -3.74
N ARG A 87 -18.14 10.16 -4.78
CA ARG A 87 -17.56 11.34 -5.44
C ARG A 87 -18.61 12.23 -6.10
N ARG A 88 -19.59 11.64 -6.79
CA ARG A 88 -20.68 12.38 -7.43
C ARG A 88 -21.53 13.07 -6.37
N LEU A 89 -21.88 12.37 -5.28
CA LEU A 89 -22.56 13.00 -4.14
C LEU A 89 -21.74 14.15 -3.53
N ALA A 90 -20.42 14.00 -3.39
CA ALA A 90 -19.56 15.04 -2.85
C ALA A 90 -19.51 16.28 -3.74
N ALA A 91 -19.44 16.12 -5.06
CA ALA A 91 -19.47 17.25 -6.00
C ALA A 91 -20.83 17.96 -5.96
N LEU A 92 -21.93 17.21 -5.93
CA LEU A 92 -23.28 17.75 -5.81
C LEU A 92 -23.47 18.56 -4.52
N LYS A 93 -23.03 18.02 -3.38
CA LYS A 93 -23.09 18.73 -2.09
C LYS A 93 -22.18 19.95 -2.06
N ALA A 94 -20.98 19.88 -2.63
CA ALA A 94 -20.06 21.03 -2.72
C ALA A 94 -20.62 22.16 -3.60
N LEU A 95 -21.24 21.84 -4.73
CA LEU A 95 -21.88 22.82 -5.61
C LEU A 95 -23.12 23.47 -4.99
N ARG A 96 -23.83 22.76 -4.11
CA ARG A 96 -25.04 23.28 -3.43
C ARG A 96 -24.73 24.04 -2.14
N ASN A 97 -23.52 23.88 -1.59
CA ASN A 97 -23.12 24.51 -0.35
C ASN A 97 -21.67 25.03 -0.44
N GLU A 98 -21.55 26.36 -0.51
CA GLU A 98 -20.27 27.06 -0.64
C GLU A 98 -19.31 26.73 0.51
N GLN A 99 -19.81 26.52 1.73
CA GLN A 99 -18.99 26.17 2.88
C GLN A 99 -18.30 24.82 2.69
N TYR A 100 -18.98 23.83 2.09
CA TYR A 100 -18.37 22.54 1.79
C TYR A 100 -17.25 22.67 0.76
N ALA A 101 -17.44 23.49 -0.28
CA ALA A 101 -16.40 23.72 -1.28
C ALA A 101 -15.20 24.49 -0.73
N GLN A 102 -15.43 25.55 0.05
CA GLN A 102 -14.36 26.32 0.69
C GLN A 102 -13.50 25.43 1.60
N ASN A 103 -14.14 24.62 2.44
CA ASN A 103 -13.44 23.68 3.32
C ASN A 103 -12.64 22.61 2.56
N ALA A 104 -13.18 22.15 1.43
CA ALA A 104 -12.52 21.21 0.55
C ALA A 104 -11.50 21.86 -0.41
N LYS A 105 -11.33 23.19 -0.36
CA LYS A 105 -10.48 23.99 -1.26
C LYS A 105 -10.82 23.79 -2.74
N LEU A 106 -12.10 23.61 -3.03
CA LEU A 106 -12.62 23.44 -4.39
C LEU A 106 -12.93 24.81 -4.99
N SER A 107 -12.50 25.03 -6.22
CA SER A 107 -12.99 26.16 -7.03
C SER A 107 -14.32 25.77 -7.64
N ILE A 108 -15.37 26.56 -7.38
CA ILE A 108 -16.68 26.41 -8.00
C ILE A 108 -16.77 27.38 -9.18
N PRO A 109 -17.12 26.95 -10.40
CA PRO A 109 -17.39 27.87 -11.51
C PRO A 109 -18.71 28.62 -11.26
N GLU A 110 -18.85 29.84 -11.79
CA GLU A 110 -20.15 30.51 -11.80
C GLU A 110 -21.14 29.74 -12.68
N PHE A 111 -22.35 29.50 -12.17
CA PHE A 111 -23.40 28.82 -12.92
C PHE A 111 -24.79 29.39 -12.61
N GLY A 112 -25.67 29.32 -13.61
CA GLY A 112 -27.03 29.84 -13.53
C GLY A 112 -28.04 28.88 -12.90
N GLN A 113 -29.30 29.33 -12.86
CA GLN A 113 -30.41 28.55 -12.29
C GLN A 113 -30.61 27.20 -12.98
N GLU A 114 -30.43 27.11 -14.30
CA GLU A 114 -30.59 25.86 -15.07
C GLU A 114 -29.67 24.74 -14.53
N VAL A 115 -28.39 25.04 -14.29
CA VAL A 115 -27.45 24.10 -13.68
C VAL A 115 -27.87 23.79 -12.24
N SER A 116 -28.23 24.80 -11.45
CA SER A 116 -28.65 24.62 -10.05
C SER A 116 -29.82 23.64 -9.90
N GLU A 117 -30.80 23.70 -10.81
CA GLU A 117 -31.96 22.82 -10.81
C GLU A 117 -31.58 21.34 -11.01
N THR A 118 -30.55 21.06 -11.81
CA THR A 118 -30.05 19.69 -12.02
C THR A 118 -29.43 19.05 -10.78
N LEU A 119 -29.06 19.85 -9.77
CA LEU A 119 -28.37 19.36 -8.57
C LEU A 119 -29.33 18.82 -7.50
N ASN A 120 -30.64 19.01 -7.66
CA ASN A 120 -31.62 18.75 -6.60
C ASN A 120 -32.17 17.33 -6.60
N LYS A 121 -32.44 16.74 -7.79
CA LYS A 121 -33.07 15.43 -7.93
C LYS A 121 -32.12 14.44 -8.61
N ILE A 122 -31.65 13.46 -7.85
CA ILE A 122 -30.58 12.55 -8.26
C ILE A 122 -31.15 11.16 -8.48
N LEU A 123 -30.82 10.57 -9.64
CA LEU A 123 -31.15 9.21 -9.98
C LEU A 123 -30.37 8.25 -9.08
N VAL A 124 -31.09 7.36 -8.42
CA VAL A 124 -30.54 6.32 -7.55
C VAL A 124 -31.08 4.95 -7.95
N TYR A 125 -30.32 3.90 -7.61
CA TYR A 125 -30.72 2.51 -7.69
C TYR A 125 -30.67 1.93 -6.29
N ARG A 126 -31.81 1.54 -5.74
CA ARG A 126 -31.90 1.07 -4.36
C ARG A 126 -31.72 -0.45 -4.29
N VAL A 127 -30.75 -0.89 -3.49
CA VAL A 127 -30.60 -2.29 -3.12
C VAL A 127 -31.26 -2.58 -1.78
N GLU A 128 -31.61 -3.85 -1.53
CA GLU A 128 -32.15 -4.28 -0.24
C GLU A 128 -31.05 -4.29 0.81
N ARG A 129 -29.92 -4.92 0.49
CA ARG A 129 -28.75 -5.07 1.37
C ARG A 129 -27.49 -4.61 0.68
N GLU A 130 -26.46 -4.25 1.47
CA GLU A 130 -25.17 -3.82 0.94
C GLU A 130 -24.51 -4.91 0.07
N GLU A 131 -24.73 -6.18 0.44
CA GLU A 131 -24.31 -7.38 -0.27
C GLU A 131 -24.73 -7.37 -1.75
N ASP A 132 -25.94 -6.91 -2.04
CA ASP A 132 -26.53 -7.00 -3.38
C ASP A 132 -25.87 -6.00 -4.35
N ALA A 133 -25.16 -5.00 -3.84
CA ALA A 133 -24.38 -4.04 -4.64
C ALA A 133 -22.93 -4.49 -4.90
N ARG A 134 -22.42 -5.51 -4.21
CA ARG A 134 -20.97 -5.78 -4.17
C ARG A 134 -20.37 -6.11 -5.52
N GLN A 135 -21.04 -6.94 -6.31
CA GLN A 135 -20.54 -7.32 -7.62
C GLN A 135 -20.45 -6.10 -8.56
N LEU A 136 -21.47 -5.23 -8.52
CA LEU A 136 -21.51 -4.01 -9.32
C LEU A 136 -20.38 -3.05 -8.93
N ILE A 137 -20.19 -2.81 -7.63
CA ILE A 137 -19.15 -1.92 -7.10
C ILE A 137 -17.75 -2.48 -7.39
N GLY A 138 -17.53 -3.76 -7.07
CA GLY A 138 -16.24 -4.41 -7.24
C GLY A 138 -15.78 -4.41 -8.70
N PHE A 139 -16.65 -4.76 -9.64
CA PHE A 139 -16.33 -4.74 -11.07
C PHE A 139 -15.93 -3.34 -11.55
N LYS A 140 -16.67 -2.30 -11.16
CA LYS A 140 -16.41 -0.90 -11.53
C LYS A 140 -15.08 -0.39 -11.00
N HIS A 141 -14.72 -0.68 -9.76
CA HIS A 141 -13.50 -0.13 -9.16
C HIS A 141 -12.23 -0.96 -9.37
N ILE A 142 -12.36 -2.16 -9.94
CA ILE A 142 -11.21 -2.93 -10.43
C ILE A 142 -10.83 -2.51 -11.84
N ASN A 143 -11.81 -2.34 -12.74
CA ASN A 143 -11.57 -2.13 -14.18
C ASN A 143 -11.89 -0.71 -14.66
N GLY A 144 -12.56 0.12 -13.86
CA GLY A 144 -12.96 1.46 -14.25
C GLY A 144 -11.83 2.49 -14.21
N PRO A 145 -12.04 3.66 -14.84
CA PRO A 145 -11.04 4.72 -14.95
C PRO A 145 -10.63 5.31 -13.59
N GLN A 146 -11.45 5.08 -12.56
CA GLN A 146 -11.27 5.59 -11.21
C GLN A 146 -11.09 4.42 -10.24
N ALA A 147 -10.08 3.61 -10.54
CA ALA A 147 -9.77 2.37 -9.86
C ALA A 147 -9.41 2.61 -8.38
N TRP A 148 -9.80 1.67 -7.54
CA TRP A 148 -9.32 1.63 -6.16
C TRP A 148 -7.82 1.36 -6.11
N ASP A 149 -7.18 1.89 -5.07
CA ASP A 149 -5.82 1.47 -4.73
C ASP A 149 -5.82 0.03 -4.17
N ALA A 150 -4.61 -0.49 -3.92
CA ALA A 150 -4.42 -1.86 -3.49
C ALA A 150 -5.08 -2.16 -2.13
N PHE A 151 -5.06 -1.23 -1.18
CA PHE A 151 -5.63 -1.46 0.15
C PHE A 151 -7.15 -1.40 0.12
N ALA A 152 -7.74 -0.46 -0.62
CA ALA A 152 -9.17 -0.38 -0.86
C ALA A 152 -9.71 -1.67 -1.52
N LYS A 153 -9.00 -2.19 -2.54
CA LYS A 153 -9.30 -3.48 -3.17
C LYS A 153 -9.26 -4.65 -2.18
N ALA A 154 -8.21 -4.70 -1.35
CA ALA A 154 -8.05 -5.73 -0.32
C ALA A 154 -9.19 -5.69 0.70
N THR A 155 -9.49 -4.50 1.22
CA THR A 155 -10.54 -4.26 2.22
C THR A 155 -11.89 -4.72 1.70
N PHE A 156 -12.24 -4.35 0.47
CA PHE A 156 -13.51 -4.75 -0.13
C PHE A 156 -13.59 -6.26 -0.35
N ALA A 157 -12.55 -6.88 -0.90
CA ALA A 157 -12.52 -8.32 -1.15
C ALA A 157 -12.53 -9.13 0.16
N ALA A 158 -11.81 -8.67 1.19
CA ALA A 158 -11.79 -9.30 2.52
C ALA A 158 -13.16 -9.22 3.19
N ARG A 159 -13.79 -8.03 3.22
CA ARG A 159 -15.16 -7.88 3.76
C ARG A 159 -16.17 -8.76 3.04
N TRP A 160 -16.06 -8.88 1.71
CA TRP A 160 -16.89 -9.82 0.95
C TRP A 160 -16.60 -11.25 1.41
N LEU A 161 -15.34 -11.68 1.45
CA LEU A 161 -14.98 -13.03 1.90
C LEU A 161 -15.47 -13.33 3.33
N ASP A 162 -15.36 -12.38 4.25
CA ASP A 162 -15.80 -12.53 5.64
C ASP A 162 -17.31 -12.69 5.77
N SER A 163 -18.09 -11.96 4.98
CA SER A 163 -19.54 -12.17 4.93
C SER A 163 -19.94 -13.58 4.47
N GLN A 164 -19.08 -14.27 3.72
CA GLN A 164 -19.39 -15.64 3.25
C GLN A 164 -19.30 -16.67 4.38
N ALA A 165 -18.73 -16.34 5.54
CA ALA A 165 -18.57 -17.28 6.64
C ALA A 165 -19.91 -17.81 7.21
N VAL A 166 -21.01 -17.09 6.98
CA VAL A 166 -22.36 -17.44 7.46
C VAL A 166 -23.32 -17.89 6.36
N GLU A 167 -22.85 -17.91 5.10
CA GLU A 167 -23.66 -18.29 3.94
C GLU A 167 -23.73 -19.82 3.79
N GLU A 168 -24.87 -20.35 3.36
CA GLU A 168 -25.03 -21.79 3.10
C GLU A 168 -24.11 -22.27 1.96
N THR A 169 -23.81 -21.39 1.00
CA THR A 169 -22.93 -21.69 -0.14
C THR A 169 -21.87 -20.60 -0.27
N PRO A 170 -20.80 -20.68 0.55
CA PRO A 170 -19.79 -19.63 0.60
C PRO A 170 -18.99 -19.55 -0.70
N LEU A 171 -18.73 -18.32 -1.14
CA LEU A 171 -17.80 -18.08 -2.24
C LEU A 171 -16.37 -18.06 -1.70
N SER A 172 -15.46 -18.73 -2.43
CA SER A 172 -14.02 -18.57 -2.19
C SER A 172 -13.55 -17.19 -2.66
N LEU A 173 -12.40 -16.77 -2.17
CA LEU A 173 -11.74 -15.54 -2.61
C LEU A 173 -11.45 -15.56 -4.11
N MET A 174 -11.14 -16.73 -4.67
CA MET A 174 -10.94 -16.89 -6.12
C MET A 174 -12.22 -16.59 -6.90
N ALA A 175 -13.38 -17.07 -6.42
CA ALA A 175 -14.67 -16.78 -7.03
C ALA A 175 -15.03 -15.29 -6.91
N ILE A 176 -14.77 -14.69 -5.75
CA ILE A 176 -14.95 -13.25 -5.51
C ILE A 176 -14.07 -12.42 -6.45
N ALA A 177 -12.77 -12.73 -6.52
CA ALA A 177 -11.83 -12.05 -7.41
C ALA A 177 -12.26 -12.14 -8.88
N SER A 178 -12.77 -13.28 -9.32
CA SER A 178 -13.31 -13.47 -10.66
C SER A 178 -14.54 -12.58 -10.92
N ARG A 179 -15.49 -12.50 -9.98
CA ARG A 179 -16.67 -11.61 -10.06
C ARG A 179 -16.31 -10.13 -10.06
N MET A 180 -15.24 -9.79 -9.35
CA MET A 180 -14.66 -8.43 -9.33
C MET A 180 -13.85 -8.12 -10.61
N GLY A 181 -13.57 -9.12 -11.45
CA GLY A 181 -12.80 -8.96 -12.69
C GLY A 181 -11.29 -8.88 -12.49
N ASP A 182 -10.74 -9.38 -11.37
CA ASP A 182 -9.28 -9.48 -11.18
C ASP A 182 -8.69 -10.60 -12.05
N LYS A 183 -7.86 -10.20 -13.03
CA LYS A 183 -7.22 -11.12 -13.98
C LYS A 183 -5.84 -11.59 -13.53
N HIS A 184 -5.21 -10.92 -12.57
CA HIS A 184 -3.80 -11.15 -12.21
C HIS A 184 -3.61 -11.86 -10.87
N ALA A 185 -4.72 -12.22 -10.20
CA ALA A 185 -4.74 -12.83 -8.87
C ALA A 185 -3.93 -12.06 -7.83
N THR A 186 -3.89 -10.74 -8.00
CA THR A 186 -3.23 -9.84 -7.05
C THR A 186 -4.09 -9.72 -5.78
N ILE A 187 -5.42 -9.91 -5.90
CA ILE A 187 -6.36 -9.86 -4.78
C ILE A 187 -6.01 -10.86 -3.68
N HIS A 188 -5.55 -12.07 -4.01
CA HIS A 188 -5.19 -13.07 -2.99
C HIS A 188 -4.07 -12.58 -2.06
N ARG A 189 -3.01 -12.01 -2.65
CA ARG A 189 -1.87 -11.45 -1.90
C ARG A 189 -2.29 -10.23 -1.09
N MET A 190 -3.12 -9.37 -1.69
CA MET A 190 -3.66 -8.18 -1.03
C MET A 190 -4.53 -8.57 0.18
N VAL A 191 -5.46 -9.51 0.05
CA VAL A 191 -6.31 -9.96 1.16
C VAL A 191 -5.50 -10.66 2.25
N THR A 192 -4.50 -11.46 1.89
CA THR A 192 -3.57 -12.04 2.88
C THR A 192 -2.88 -10.94 3.69
N ALA A 193 -2.32 -9.93 3.03
CA ALA A 193 -1.66 -8.82 3.71
C ALA A 193 -2.63 -7.97 4.54
N PHE A 194 -3.87 -7.81 4.07
CA PHE A 194 -4.93 -7.15 4.81
C PHE A 194 -5.24 -7.87 6.13
N TYR A 195 -5.41 -9.20 6.11
CA TYR A 195 -5.64 -9.97 7.33
C TYR A 195 -4.46 -9.91 8.31
N VAL A 196 -3.21 -9.94 7.82
CA VAL A 196 -2.02 -9.73 8.67
C VAL A 196 -2.05 -8.35 9.36
N LEU A 197 -2.45 -7.29 8.64
CA LEU A 197 -2.55 -5.95 9.21
C LEU A 197 -3.71 -5.82 10.19
N MET A 198 -4.88 -6.34 9.85
CA MET A 198 -6.04 -6.29 10.74
C MET A 198 -5.78 -7.06 12.02
N GLN A 199 -5.16 -8.24 11.92
CA GLN A 199 -4.70 -8.97 13.10
C GLN A 199 -3.73 -8.13 13.94
N ALA A 200 -2.82 -7.37 13.32
CA ALA A 200 -1.90 -6.52 14.07
C ALA A 200 -2.58 -5.32 14.76
N GLU A 201 -3.65 -4.78 14.19
CA GLU A 201 -4.48 -3.73 14.82
C GLU A 201 -5.30 -4.31 15.96
N ASP A 202 -6.02 -5.41 15.71
CA ASP A 202 -6.95 -6.04 16.65
C ASP A 202 -6.22 -6.56 17.90
N GLU A 203 -4.98 -7.04 17.75
CA GLU A 203 -4.12 -7.52 18.83
C GLU A 203 -3.18 -6.43 19.41
N GLU A 204 -3.37 -5.15 19.04
CA GLU A 204 -2.57 -4.01 19.51
C GLU A 204 -1.04 -4.17 19.28
N ILE A 205 -0.67 -4.90 18.22
CA ILE A 205 0.71 -5.17 17.81
C ILE A 205 1.28 -3.98 17.03
N PHE A 206 0.47 -3.37 16.18
CA PHE A 206 0.88 -2.23 15.36
C PHE A 206 -0.35 -1.47 14.92
N SER A 207 -0.37 -0.15 15.14
CA SER A 207 -1.39 0.71 14.55
C SER A 207 -0.89 1.30 13.25
N MET A 208 -1.69 1.16 12.18
CA MET A 208 -1.46 1.86 10.92
C MET A 208 -1.42 3.36 11.12
N GLU A 209 -2.14 3.93 12.10
CA GLU A 209 -2.08 5.35 12.42
C GLU A 209 -0.73 5.78 13.04
N ASP A 210 0.00 4.86 13.69
CA ASP A 210 1.36 5.10 14.21
C ASP A 210 2.44 5.04 13.11
N ARG A 211 2.10 4.76 11.85
CA ARG A 211 3.10 4.78 10.76
C ARG A 211 3.86 6.12 10.71
N TYR A 212 5.17 6.05 10.47
CA TYR A 212 6.04 7.24 10.47
C TYR A 212 5.69 8.19 9.30
N LYS A 213 5.40 7.64 8.13
CA LYS A 213 5.01 8.42 6.94
C LYS A 213 3.50 8.38 6.75
N ARG A 214 2.87 9.54 6.50
CA ARG A 214 1.43 9.60 6.18
C ARG A 214 1.04 8.67 5.02
N ALA A 215 1.84 8.64 3.95
CA ALA A 215 1.60 7.79 2.79
C ALA A 215 1.71 6.30 3.14
N PHE A 216 0.71 5.51 2.75
CA PHE A 216 0.62 4.10 3.12
C PHE A 216 1.05 3.17 1.97
N SER A 217 2.31 2.72 2.02
CA SER A 217 2.88 1.78 1.05
C SER A 217 2.42 0.34 1.29
N PHE A 218 1.13 0.05 1.11
CA PHE A 218 0.57 -1.30 1.30
C PHE A 218 1.27 -2.38 0.47
N SER A 219 1.85 -1.99 -0.67
CA SER A 219 2.67 -2.84 -1.53
C SER A 219 3.94 -3.37 -0.92
N HIS A 220 4.43 -2.78 0.17
CA HIS A 220 5.57 -3.34 0.90
C HIS A 220 5.19 -4.68 1.55
N LEU A 221 4.03 -4.75 2.20
CA LEU A 221 3.60 -5.95 2.91
C LEU A 221 3.15 -7.06 1.96
N TYR A 222 2.22 -6.78 1.03
CA TYR A 222 1.75 -7.85 0.12
C TYR A 222 2.84 -8.34 -0.86
N THR A 223 3.91 -7.56 -1.05
CA THR A 223 5.13 -8.01 -1.74
C THR A 223 6.03 -8.83 -0.85
N GLY A 224 6.33 -8.37 0.37
CA GLY A 224 7.09 -9.15 1.34
C GLY A 224 6.51 -10.55 1.57
N LEU A 225 5.21 -10.64 1.86
CA LEU A 225 4.51 -11.90 2.16
C LEU A 225 4.42 -12.89 0.98
N SER A 226 4.84 -12.48 -0.23
CA SER A 226 4.98 -13.43 -1.36
C SER A 226 6.28 -14.25 -1.31
N TYR A 227 7.22 -13.86 -0.45
CA TYR A 227 8.50 -14.53 -0.26
C TYR A 227 8.49 -15.40 1.00
N ALA A 228 9.13 -16.58 0.91
CA ALA A 228 9.21 -17.53 2.01
C ALA A 228 9.89 -16.90 3.24
N GLU A 229 10.95 -16.11 3.02
CA GLU A 229 11.75 -15.52 4.09
C GLU A 229 10.92 -14.62 5.04
N TYR A 230 9.89 -13.93 4.52
CA TYR A 230 8.99 -13.12 5.34
C TYR A 230 7.97 -13.99 6.09
N THR A 231 7.38 -14.97 5.41
CA THR A 231 6.37 -15.86 6.02
C THR A 231 6.98 -16.78 7.07
N ASP A 232 8.18 -17.32 6.81
CA ASP A 232 8.97 -18.10 7.77
C ASP A 232 9.38 -17.25 8.99
N TYR A 233 9.75 -15.98 8.78
CA TYR A 233 10.03 -15.07 9.88
C TYR A 233 8.80 -14.84 10.77
N LEU A 234 7.62 -14.66 10.17
CA LEU A 234 6.35 -14.51 10.88
C LEU A 234 5.74 -15.83 11.40
N GLY A 235 6.34 -16.98 11.10
CA GLY A 235 5.79 -18.28 11.50
C GLY A 235 4.45 -18.62 10.86
N MET A 236 4.11 -18.00 9.74
CA MET A 236 2.84 -18.20 9.05
C MET A 236 2.99 -19.10 7.83
N PRO A 237 1.96 -19.88 7.45
CA PRO A 237 2.01 -20.68 6.24
C PRO A 237 2.13 -19.78 5.00
N ARG A 238 2.83 -20.29 3.97
CA ARG A 238 2.90 -19.57 2.69
C ARG A 238 1.51 -19.45 2.08
N PRO A 239 1.13 -18.27 1.58
CA PRO A 239 -0.15 -18.08 0.92
C PRO A 239 -0.26 -18.98 -0.32
N GLN A 240 -1.24 -19.88 -0.33
CA GLN A 240 -1.53 -20.75 -1.47
C GLN A 240 -2.72 -20.17 -2.24
N ARG A 241 -2.57 -20.00 -3.56
CA ARG A 241 -3.62 -19.39 -4.41
C ARG A 241 -4.89 -20.25 -4.52
N THR A 242 -4.78 -21.54 -4.21
CA THR A 242 -5.87 -22.51 -4.25
C THR A 242 -6.74 -22.51 -3.00
N GLU A 243 -6.30 -21.80 -1.95
CA GLU A 243 -6.97 -21.76 -0.65
C GLU A 243 -7.26 -20.32 -0.25
N ASP A 244 -8.30 -20.13 0.54
CA ASP A 244 -8.61 -18.81 1.09
C ASP A 244 -7.58 -18.41 2.16
N PRO A 245 -7.17 -17.13 2.22
CA PRO A 245 -6.26 -16.66 3.25
C PRO A 245 -6.86 -16.83 4.67
N LYS A 246 -6.03 -17.23 5.63
CA LYS A 246 -6.41 -17.25 7.05
C LYS A 246 -6.60 -15.82 7.57
N ARG A 247 -7.62 -15.59 8.41
CA ARG A 247 -7.93 -14.28 9.03
C ARG A 247 -6.89 -13.87 10.07
N ASN A 248 -6.43 -14.82 10.88
CA ASN A 248 -5.39 -14.64 11.88
C ASN A 248 -4.21 -15.56 11.54
N PRO A 249 -3.38 -15.21 10.55
CA PRO A 249 -2.35 -16.11 10.05
C PRO A 249 -1.09 -16.20 10.94
N VAL A 250 -0.88 -15.25 11.86
CA VAL A 250 0.30 -15.20 12.74
C VAL A 250 -0.06 -15.70 14.13
N GLU A 251 0.68 -16.67 14.66
CA GLU A 251 0.46 -17.20 16.01
C GLU A 251 1.03 -16.26 17.09
N PRO A 252 0.49 -16.25 18.34
CA PRO A 252 0.91 -15.32 19.40
C PRO A 252 2.42 -15.28 19.70
N GLU A 253 3.11 -16.41 19.60
CA GLU A 253 4.56 -16.49 19.81
C GLU A 253 5.38 -15.69 18.77
N TYR A 254 4.78 -15.35 17.63
CA TYR A 254 5.37 -14.56 16.55
C TYR A 254 4.95 -13.09 16.56
N TYR A 255 4.10 -12.64 17.49
CA TYR A 255 3.68 -11.23 17.59
C TYR A 255 4.84 -10.23 17.73
N PRO A 256 5.92 -10.51 18.49
CA PRO A 256 7.08 -9.63 18.50
C PRO A 256 7.70 -9.45 17.11
N LYS A 257 7.75 -10.52 16.31
CA LYS A 257 8.30 -10.49 14.94
C LYS A 257 7.37 -9.77 13.98
N LEU A 258 6.06 -9.89 14.15
CA LEU A 258 5.08 -9.10 13.40
C LEU A 258 5.26 -7.60 13.68
N ARG A 259 5.43 -7.21 14.95
CA ARG A 259 5.73 -5.83 15.33
C ARG A 259 7.01 -5.32 14.68
N TYR A 260 8.09 -6.11 14.71
CA TYR A 260 9.34 -5.76 14.04
C TYR A 260 9.14 -5.56 12.55
N LEU A 261 8.51 -6.53 11.86
CA LEU A 261 8.28 -6.44 10.42
C LEU A 261 7.49 -5.19 10.06
N LEU A 262 6.35 -4.94 10.72
CA LEU A 262 5.53 -3.76 10.41
C LEU A 262 6.25 -2.46 10.72
N THR A 263 7.05 -2.41 11.80
CA THR A 263 7.92 -1.26 12.10
C THR A 263 9.00 -1.07 11.03
N TRP A 264 9.59 -2.14 10.49
CA TRP A 264 10.56 -2.06 9.40
C TRP A 264 9.92 -1.54 8.09
N LEU A 265 8.67 -1.94 7.81
CA LEU A 265 7.96 -1.53 6.60
C LEU A 265 7.41 -0.09 6.68
N TYR A 266 6.93 0.34 7.85
CA TYR A 266 6.12 1.55 8.01
C TYR A 266 6.67 2.57 9.03
N GLY A 267 7.62 2.16 9.87
CA GLY A 267 8.14 2.97 10.96
C GLY A 267 7.13 3.13 12.10
N SER A 268 7.45 4.01 13.04
CA SER A 268 6.61 4.41 14.17
C SER A 268 6.81 5.88 14.43
N LYS A 269 5.75 6.69 14.35
CA LYS A 269 5.80 8.14 14.61
C LYS A 269 5.95 8.39 16.11
N GLU A 270 5.29 7.61 16.95
CA GLU A 270 5.33 7.74 18.41
C GLU A 270 6.71 7.41 18.98
N ARG A 271 7.40 6.43 18.38
CA ARG A 271 8.76 6.03 18.79
C ARG A 271 9.86 6.73 17.98
N GLU A 272 9.51 7.63 17.07
CA GLU A 272 10.43 8.30 16.14
C GLU A 272 11.31 7.33 15.31
N ILE A 273 10.77 6.15 14.99
CA ILE A 273 11.47 5.11 14.21
C ILE A 273 11.13 5.26 12.73
N GLN A 274 12.12 5.53 11.90
CA GLN A 274 11.93 5.52 10.45
C GLN A 274 11.78 4.11 9.90
N PRO A 275 10.97 3.89 8.85
CA PRO A 275 10.93 2.61 8.14
C PRO A 275 12.30 2.35 7.50
N VAL A 276 12.77 1.12 7.62
CA VAL A 276 13.99 0.66 6.95
C VAL A 276 13.74 0.38 5.47
N VAL A 277 12.49 0.08 5.10
CA VAL A 277 12.04 -0.07 3.72
C VAL A 277 11.50 1.25 3.20
N ARG A 278 12.29 1.94 2.36
CA ARG A 278 11.92 3.23 1.78
C ARG A 278 11.30 3.09 0.39
N SER A 279 11.67 2.04 -0.35
CA SER A 279 11.08 1.68 -1.64
C SER A 279 10.86 0.16 -1.76
N GLN A 280 9.95 -0.24 -2.66
CA GLN A 280 9.72 -1.66 -2.95
C GLN A 280 10.97 -2.36 -3.49
N ASN A 281 11.74 -1.66 -4.33
CA ASN A 281 13.04 -2.10 -4.86
C ASN A 281 14.05 -0.96 -4.65
N PRO A 282 15.22 -1.18 -4.00
CA PRO A 282 15.80 -2.48 -3.61
C PRO A 282 15.47 -2.94 -2.18
N ASP A 283 14.81 -2.13 -1.35
CA ASP A 283 14.83 -2.34 0.09
C ASP A 283 14.10 -3.61 0.57
N LEU A 284 13.00 -4.03 -0.07
CA LEU A 284 12.37 -5.31 0.26
C LEU A 284 13.27 -6.49 -0.10
N GLY A 285 14.02 -6.40 -1.20
CA GLY A 285 15.00 -7.42 -1.59
C GLY A 285 16.13 -7.49 -0.58
N ARG A 286 16.64 -6.33 -0.14
CA ARG A 286 17.63 -6.22 0.92
C ARG A 286 17.14 -6.82 2.24
N LEU A 287 15.94 -6.46 2.69
CA LEU A 287 15.34 -7.03 3.90
C LEU A 287 15.17 -8.54 3.77
N ARG A 288 14.76 -9.04 2.60
CA ARG A 288 14.68 -10.47 2.30
C ARG A 288 16.02 -11.17 2.49
N GLU A 289 17.13 -10.60 2.01
CA GLU A 289 18.47 -11.16 2.22
C GLU A 289 18.85 -11.17 3.70
N VAL A 290 18.45 -10.15 4.47
CA VAL A 290 18.67 -10.14 5.92
C VAL A 290 17.92 -11.27 6.61
N LEU A 291 16.66 -11.51 6.25
CA LEU A 291 15.82 -12.55 6.82
C LEU A 291 16.34 -13.99 6.58
N LYS A 292 17.33 -14.18 5.70
CA LYS A 292 18.01 -15.49 5.53
C LYS A 292 19.06 -15.77 6.61
N SER A 293 19.46 -14.78 7.39
CA SER A 293 20.60 -14.87 8.32
C SER A 293 20.18 -14.57 9.76
N LYS A 294 20.30 -15.57 10.66
CA LYS A 294 19.99 -15.38 12.10
C LYS A 294 20.79 -14.23 12.73
N PRO A 295 22.11 -14.08 12.49
CA PRO A 295 22.86 -12.92 12.96
C PRO A 295 22.33 -11.59 12.41
N GLY A 296 21.98 -11.54 11.11
CA GLY A 296 21.47 -10.33 10.47
C GLY A 296 20.10 -9.91 11.00
N ILE A 297 19.19 -10.87 11.19
CA ILE A 297 17.88 -10.64 11.84
C ILE A 297 18.11 -10.00 13.21
N LYS A 298 18.98 -10.59 14.04
CA LYS A 298 19.24 -10.08 15.39
C LYS A 298 19.78 -8.64 15.37
N VAL A 299 20.68 -8.33 14.44
CA VAL A 299 21.16 -6.94 14.26
C VAL A 299 19.99 -6.04 13.88
N LEU A 300 19.17 -6.42 12.91
CA LEU A 300 18.06 -5.60 12.45
C LEU A 300 16.99 -5.36 13.53
N GLU A 301 16.66 -6.37 14.33
CA GLU A 301 15.74 -6.28 15.46
C GLU A 301 16.26 -5.33 16.55
N GLN A 302 17.57 -5.27 16.75
CA GLN A 302 18.21 -4.43 17.78
C GLN A 302 18.45 -3.00 17.32
N THR A 303 18.85 -2.80 16.06
CA THR A 303 19.35 -1.51 15.58
C THR A 303 18.36 -0.79 14.67
N SER A 304 17.45 -1.52 14.02
CA SER A 304 16.61 -1.00 12.92
C SER A 304 17.45 -0.35 11.79
N HIS A 305 18.70 -0.80 11.61
CA HIS A 305 19.58 -0.35 10.54
C HIS A 305 19.79 -1.47 9.51
N LEU A 306 19.13 -1.34 8.36
CA LEU A 306 19.16 -2.35 7.29
C LEU A 306 20.56 -2.60 6.72
N GLU A 307 21.39 -1.56 6.62
CA GLU A 307 22.74 -1.68 6.08
C GLU A 307 23.65 -2.51 7.01
N ASP A 308 23.64 -2.25 8.32
CA ASP A 308 24.41 -3.02 9.30
C ASP A 308 23.99 -4.49 9.32
N ALA A 309 22.68 -4.74 9.20
CA ALA A 309 22.12 -6.08 9.13
C ALA A 309 22.55 -6.79 7.85
N LEU A 310 22.55 -6.12 6.68
CA LEU A 310 23.03 -6.66 5.41
C LEU A 310 24.52 -7.02 5.46
N ILE A 311 25.33 -6.12 6.02
CA ILE A 311 26.77 -6.37 6.21
C ILE A 311 26.93 -7.64 7.03
N THR A 312 26.18 -7.79 8.12
CA THR A 312 26.21 -8.99 8.98
C THR A 312 25.69 -10.25 8.28
N SER A 313 24.66 -10.12 7.44
CA SER A 313 24.05 -11.23 6.71
C SER A 313 24.89 -11.78 5.57
N THR A 314 25.73 -10.96 4.96
CA THR A 314 26.50 -11.36 3.79
C THR A 314 27.69 -12.24 4.20
N PRO A 315 27.89 -13.44 3.63
CA PRO A 315 29.07 -14.26 3.90
C PRO A 315 30.41 -13.54 3.61
N LYS A 316 31.48 -13.90 4.35
CA LYS A 316 32.79 -13.23 4.25
C LYS A 316 33.41 -13.35 2.85
N ASP A 317 33.29 -14.51 2.23
CA ASP A 317 33.73 -14.84 0.88
C ASP A 317 33.03 -13.98 -0.18
N ILE A 318 31.70 -13.83 -0.07
CA ILE A 318 30.91 -12.97 -0.98
C ILE A 318 31.31 -11.50 -0.80
N ARG A 319 31.44 -11.01 0.44
CA ARG A 319 31.90 -9.63 0.69
C ARG A 319 33.31 -9.41 0.13
N PHE A 320 34.23 -10.35 0.38
CA PHE A 320 35.60 -10.28 -0.13
C PHE A 320 35.62 -10.19 -1.65
N SER A 321 34.93 -11.12 -2.34
CA SER A 321 34.83 -11.12 -3.80
C SER A 321 34.32 -9.78 -4.34
N LYS A 322 33.22 -9.25 -3.79
CA LYS A 322 32.68 -7.94 -4.17
C LYS A 322 33.68 -6.82 -3.97
N HIS A 323 34.34 -6.73 -2.82
CA HIS A 323 35.31 -5.67 -2.55
C HIS A 323 36.49 -5.70 -3.54
N ILE A 324 36.95 -6.88 -3.96
CA ILE A 324 38.03 -7.00 -4.95
C ILE A 324 37.56 -6.54 -6.33
N VAL A 325 36.36 -6.93 -6.76
CA VAL A 325 35.79 -6.52 -8.05
C VAL A 325 35.59 -4.99 -8.10
N ASP A 326 34.94 -4.44 -7.08
CA ASP A 326 34.67 -3.00 -6.98
C ASP A 326 36.00 -2.21 -6.91
N ALA A 327 36.96 -2.64 -6.08
CA ALA A 327 38.27 -1.98 -6.00
C ALA A 327 39.02 -2.00 -7.35
N ASN A 328 38.97 -3.11 -8.09
CA ASN A 328 39.60 -3.18 -9.42
C ASN A 328 38.91 -2.23 -10.43
N ALA A 329 37.58 -2.09 -10.35
CA ALA A 329 36.85 -1.15 -11.19
C ALA A 329 37.23 0.31 -10.87
N GLU A 330 37.27 0.68 -9.59
CA GLU A 330 37.68 2.03 -9.15
C GLU A 330 39.15 2.33 -9.49
N LEU A 331 40.06 1.37 -9.33
CA LEU A 331 41.46 1.53 -9.76
C LEU A 331 41.59 1.76 -11.26
N ARG A 332 40.76 1.10 -12.07
CA ARG A 332 40.71 1.34 -13.52
C ARG A 332 40.24 2.76 -13.82
N LEU A 333 39.15 3.21 -13.19
CA LEU A 333 38.65 4.59 -13.37
C LEU A 333 39.71 5.62 -12.95
N ALA A 334 40.41 5.40 -11.84
CA ALA A 334 41.49 6.27 -11.39
C ALA A 334 42.68 6.31 -12.38
N LEU A 335 43.00 5.19 -13.04
CA LEU A 335 44.02 5.16 -14.10
C LEU A 335 43.59 5.95 -15.34
N GLU A 336 42.30 5.91 -15.70
CA GLU A 336 41.75 6.66 -16.83
C GLU A 336 41.78 8.19 -16.60
N THR A 337 41.75 8.63 -15.33
CA THR A 337 41.78 10.05 -14.94
C THR A 337 43.08 10.46 -14.26
N LEU A 338 44.18 9.72 -14.51
CA LEU A 338 45.45 9.91 -13.80
C LEU A 338 46.08 11.28 -14.07
N ASP A 339 45.83 11.86 -15.24
CA ASP A 339 46.27 13.19 -15.65
C ASP A 339 45.60 14.33 -14.85
N GLY A 340 44.54 14.03 -14.11
CA GLY A 340 43.88 14.97 -13.19
C GLY A 340 44.60 15.17 -11.84
N PHE A 341 45.66 14.41 -11.55
CA PHE A 341 46.44 14.58 -10.33
C PHE A 341 47.32 15.82 -10.40
N ASP A 342 47.14 16.74 -9.45
CA ASP A 342 47.96 17.93 -9.29
C ASP A 342 48.69 17.91 -7.93
N PRO A 343 50.02 17.80 -7.90
CA PRO A 343 50.79 17.73 -6.66
C PRO A 343 50.76 19.04 -5.85
N GLU A 344 50.42 20.19 -6.45
CA GLU A 344 50.31 21.45 -5.71
C GLU A 344 49.02 21.53 -4.89
N THR A 345 47.92 20.98 -5.44
CA THR A 345 46.59 21.10 -4.83
C THR A 345 46.12 19.83 -4.12
N GLN A 346 46.72 18.66 -4.40
CA GLN A 346 46.31 17.35 -3.87
C GLN A 346 47.47 16.47 -3.34
N PRO A 347 48.49 17.01 -2.65
CA PRO A 347 49.67 16.24 -2.24
C PRO A 347 49.34 15.03 -1.35
N GLU A 348 48.26 15.08 -0.57
CA GLU A 348 47.79 14.00 0.29
C GLU A 348 47.42 12.71 -0.46
N LEU A 349 47.06 12.79 -1.74
CA LEU A 349 46.70 11.61 -2.54
C LEU A 349 47.87 10.65 -2.70
N GLN A 350 49.13 11.13 -2.67
CA GLN A 350 50.30 10.26 -2.75
C GLN A 350 50.35 9.25 -1.59
N GLU A 351 50.03 9.68 -0.37
CA GLU A 351 50.00 8.79 0.80
C GLU A 351 48.85 7.79 0.72
N ILE A 352 47.68 8.22 0.22
CA ILE A 352 46.51 7.36 0.01
C ILE A 352 46.83 6.27 -1.01
N VAL A 353 47.46 6.62 -2.14
CA VAL A 353 47.91 5.67 -3.16
C VAL A 353 48.92 4.68 -2.59
N ASN A 354 49.91 5.15 -1.82
CA ASN A 354 50.89 4.28 -1.17
C ASN A 354 50.25 3.29 -0.18
N SER A 355 49.27 3.75 0.61
CA SER A 355 48.51 2.90 1.52
C SER A 355 47.67 1.87 0.75
N ALA A 356 46.98 2.27 -0.32
CA ALA A 356 46.21 1.38 -1.17
C ALA A 356 47.10 0.29 -1.79
N TYR A 357 48.27 0.66 -2.32
CA TYR A 357 49.25 -0.29 -2.87
C TYR A 357 49.67 -1.36 -1.86
N LYS A 358 50.03 -0.96 -0.62
CA LYS A 358 50.40 -1.90 0.45
C LYS A 358 49.27 -2.88 0.78
N ARG A 359 48.02 -2.41 0.82
CA ARG A 359 46.85 -3.26 1.08
C ARG A 359 46.64 -4.26 -0.06
N VAL A 360 46.75 -3.83 -1.32
CA VAL A 360 46.64 -4.69 -2.50
C VAL A 360 47.73 -5.76 -2.49
N GLN A 361 48.97 -5.40 -2.17
CA GLN A 361 50.07 -6.37 -2.06
C GLN A 361 49.77 -7.45 -1.01
N LEU A 362 49.34 -7.05 0.19
CA LEU A 362 49.02 -8.00 1.27
C LEU A 362 47.89 -8.95 0.87
N ILE A 363 46.84 -8.43 0.25
CA ILE A 363 45.72 -9.23 -0.28
C ILE A 363 46.24 -10.22 -1.33
N LYS A 364 47.02 -9.75 -2.31
CA LYS A 364 47.57 -10.60 -3.37
C LYS A 364 48.40 -11.73 -2.79
N THR A 365 49.35 -11.43 -1.91
CA THR A 365 50.21 -12.44 -1.27
C THR A 365 49.38 -13.48 -0.52
N SER A 366 48.34 -13.05 0.20
CA SER A 366 47.46 -13.98 0.94
C SER A 366 46.66 -14.90 0.00
N VAL A 367 46.16 -14.37 -1.13
CA VAL A 367 45.42 -15.14 -2.13
C VAL A 367 46.34 -16.10 -2.89
N ASP A 368 47.53 -15.65 -3.31
CA ASP A 368 48.51 -16.50 -4.00
C ASP A 368 48.89 -17.73 -3.15
N VAL A 369 49.09 -17.54 -1.84
CA VAL A 369 49.40 -18.62 -0.90
C VAL A 369 48.27 -19.64 -0.86
N GLN A 370 47.02 -19.18 -0.71
CA GLN A 370 45.85 -20.08 -0.68
C GLN A 370 45.67 -20.84 -2.01
N MET A 371 45.91 -20.19 -3.14
CA MET A 371 45.87 -20.83 -4.46
C MET A 371 46.96 -21.88 -4.62
N THR A 372 48.19 -21.58 -4.19
CA THR A 372 49.31 -22.52 -4.22
C THR A 372 49.03 -23.76 -3.38
N ASP A 373 48.43 -23.58 -2.19
CA ASP A 373 48.06 -24.69 -1.32
C ASP A 373 46.94 -25.54 -1.92
N PHE A 374 45.93 -24.91 -2.54
CA PHE A 374 44.85 -25.59 -3.25
C PHE A 374 45.34 -26.41 -4.45
N GLU A 375 46.24 -25.85 -5.27
CA GLU A 375 46.85 -26.56 -6.41
C GLU A 375 47.61 -27.81 -5.97
N ARG A 376 48.35 -27.73 -4.86
CA ARG A 376 49.07 -28.87 -4.27
C ARG A 376 48.15 -29.97 -3.71
N GLU A 377 46.95 -29.62 -3.28
CA GLU A 377 45.95 -30.60 -2.83
C GLU A 377 45.29 -31.33 -4.00
N ILE A 378 45.14 -30.69 -5.16
CA ILE A 378 44.57 -31.32 -6.37
C ILE A 378 45.57 -32.26 -7.06
N GLU A 379 46.88 -32.00 -6.94
CA GLU A 379 47.94 -32.83 -7.54
C GLU A 379 48.26 -34.12 -6.74
N LYS A 380 47.66 -34.30 -5.55
CA LYS A 380 47.75 -35.53 -4.74
C LYS A 380 46.53 -36.42 -4.95
#